data_AF-A0A9Q0HQS3-F1
#
_entry.id   AF-A0A9Q0HQS3-F1
#
_cell.length_a   1.000
_cell.length_b   1.000
_cell.length_c   1.000
_cell.angle_alpha   90.00
_cell.angle_beta   90.00
_cell.angle_gamma   90.00
#
_symmetry.space_group_name_H-M   'P 1'
#
loop_
_entity.id
_entity.type
_entity.pdbx_description
1 polymer ?
#
loop_
_entity_poly.entity_id
_entity_poly.type
_entity_poly.pdbx_seq_one_letter_code
_entity_poly.pdbx_strand_id
1 'polypeptide(L)'
;MEGTSAAALGGADDEAPPLVESTTSVASGCDASSVPSTSNPNPGLDSSFVSTMDDNYYSSGFNDDYMQGVEKPKAPYVGDKEPLSALAAEYETGSPIIQEKIKLLGEKYAALRRTRGDGNCFYRCFMFSYLEQILVTQNKAEVERVLVTIEQCKENLQSLGYAEFTYEDFFALFTDVLESCLPGTEDSLSLNELLEKTRDQMISDCAVMFFRFITSAEMQTRAEFYQPFLSDNIIVQFCKTSVEPMGEESDNIHMIALSNALGVPIRVLYIDSKASDPENPSLTQHDFYPSFNNNLQNNGSHGTETANVSTDLSKKENYDLIVTLLYRPGHYDILYPI
;
A
#
# COMPACT_ATOMS: atom_id res chain seq x y z
N MET A 1 19.30 -74.40 17.36
CA MET A 1 20.70 -74.44 17.84
C MET A 1 20.96 -73.07 18.43
N GLU A 2 20.63 -72.87 19.71
CA GLU A 2 21.51 -73.11 20.89
C GLU A 2 22.78 -72.23 20.81
N GLY A 3 23.19 -71.44 21.81
CA GLY A 3 22.78 -71.25 23.21
C GLY A 3 23.32 -69.90 23.72
N THR A 4 22.65 -69.26 24.69
CA THR A 4 22.91 -69.25 26.15
C THR A 4 24.06 -68.34 26.64
N SER A 5 23.72 -67.32 27.45
CA SER A 5 24.23 -67.05 28.82
C SER A 5 23.93 -65.58 29.24
N ALA A 6 22.92 -65.35 30.08
CA ALA A 6 22.99 -64.96 31.52
C ALA A 6 23.32 -63.45 31.77
N ALA A 7 22.34 -62.63 32.19
CA ALA A 7 21.95 -62.28 33.59
C ALA A 7 22.84 -61.18 34.21
N ALA A 8 22.43 -60.21 35.03
CA ALA A 8 21.19 -59.55 35.46
C ALA A 8 21.63 -58.48 36.52
N LEU A 9 20.70 -57.60 36.94
CA LEU A 9 20.73 -56.65 38.11
C LEU A 9 21.30 -55.24 37.79
N GLY A 10 20.64 -54.12 38.11
CA GLY A 10 19.36 -53.82 38.78
C GLY A 10 19.28 -52.34 39.24
N GLY A 11 18.05 -51.79 39.35
CA GLY A 11 17.64 -50.54 40.05
C GLY A 11 17.65 -49.25 39.19
N ALA A 12 16.56 -48.53 38.85
CA ALA A 12 15.42 -47.98 39.63
C ALA A 12 15.92 -46.97 40.69
N ASP A 13 15.48 -45.73 40.90
CA ASP A 13 14.37 -44.83 40.46
C ASP A 13 14.88 -43.40 40.78
N ASP A 14 14.67 -42.37 39.95
CA ASP A 14 13.55 -41.41 39.96
C ASP A 14 13.68 -40.23 40.99
N GLU A 15 13.05 -39.13 40.62
CA GLU A 15 12.78 -37.87 41.35
C GLU A 15 13.77 -36.68 41.35
N ALA A 16 13.26 -35.60 40.77
CA ALA A 16 13.72 -34.20 40.85
C ALA A 16 13.33 -33.53 42.18
N PRO A 17 13.97 -32.40 42.54
CA PRO A 17 13.43 -31.47 43.54
C PRO A 17 13.17 -30.04 43.02
N PRO A 18 12.44 -29.19 43.79
CA PRO A 18 11.44 -28.27 43.25
C PRO A 18 11.73 -26.76 43.43
N LEU A 19 10.78 -25.97 42.94
CA LEU A 19 10.57 -24.51 43.04
C LEU A 19 10.58 -23.98 44.49
N VAL A 20 11.05 -22.73 44.66
CA VAL A 20 10.87 -21.92 45.87
C VAL A 20 10.44 -20.50 45.49
N GLU A 21 9.24 -20.12 45.90
CA GLU A 21 8.82 -18.72 46.11
C GLU A 21 9.18 -18.28 47.54
N SER A 22 9.54 -17.01 47.73
CA SER A 22 9.37 -16.34 49.03
C SER A 22 9.13 -14.84 48.86
N THR A 23 8.16 -14.34 49.61
CA THR A 23 7.58 -13.01 49.59
C THR A 23 8.24 -12.01 50.55
N THR A 24 8.19 -10.72 50.16
CA THR A 24 8.05 -9.47 50.95
C THR A 24 8.99 -9.11 52.11
N SER A 25 9.59 -7.90 52.01
CA SER A 25 9.48 -6.88 53.07
C SER A 25 9.64 -5.46 52.50
N VAL A 26 8.93 -4.51 53.12
CA VAL A 26 8.72 -3.10 52.74
C VAL A 26 9.59 -2.20 53.62
N ALA A 27 10.22 -1.16 53.07
CA ALA A 27 10.57 0.06 53.81
C ALA A 27 10.74 1.27 52.88
N SER A 28 10.14 2.40 53.29
CA SER A 28 9.89 3.64 52.57
C SER A 28 11.05 4.66 52.54
N GLY A 29 10.93 5.64 51.63
CA GLY A 29 11.57 6.96 51.64
C GLY A 29 12.68 7.10 50.58
N CYS A 30 12.83 8.17 49.81
CA CYS A 30 12.23 9.50 49.79
C CYS A 30 12.70 10.22 48.49
N ASP A 31 11.95 11.25 48.11
CA ASP A 31 12.30 12.41 47.30
C ASP A 31 12.64 12.28 45.80
N ALA A 32 11.64 12.72 45.03
CA ALA A 32 11.73 13.24 43.69
C ALA A 32 12.68 14.45 43.61
N SER A 33 13.50 14.49 42.57
CA SER A 33 14.24 15.67 42.15
C SER A 33 14.30 15.72 40.62
N SER A 34 13.38 16.53 40.09
CA SER A 34 13.40 17.30 38.84
C SER A 34 14.68 17.29 37.99
N VAL A 35 14.55 16.90 36.71
CA VAL A 35 15.43 17.33 35.59
C VAL A 35 14.55 17.47 34.33
N PRO A 36 14.77 18.47 33.47
CA PRO A 36 13.69 19.32 32.97
C PRO A 36 13.10 18.92 31.62
N SER A 37 11.81 19.16 31.50
CA SER A 37 11.05 19.34 30.27
C SER A 37 11.66 20.47 29.42
N THR A 38 12.25 20.11 28.28
CA THR A 38 12.50 21.05 27.19
C THR A 38 11.42 20.84 26.13
N SER A 39 10.43 21.71 26.18
CA SER A 39 9.48 21.96 25.11
C SER A 39 10.24 22.46 23.88
N ASN A 40 10.22 21.69 22.80
CA ASN A 40 10.59 22.19 21.48
C ASN A 40 9.32 22.20 20.62
N PRO A 41 8.87 23.37 20.14
CA PRO A 41 7.66 23.49 19.34
C PRO A 41 7.98 23.05 17.92
N ASN A 42 7.39 21.94 17.46
CA ASN A 42 7.49 21.53 16.07
C ASN A 42 6.45 22.32 15.25
N PRO A 43 6.86 23.13 14.25
CA PRO A 43 5.91 23.76 13.34
C PRO A 43 5.69 22.85 12.13
N GLY A 44 4.45 22.41 11.92
CA GLY A 44 3.95 22.14 10.56
C GLY A 44 3.79 20.69 10.12
N LEU A 45 3.19 19.83 10.95
CA LEU A 45 2.12 18.93 10.50
C LEU A 45 1.06 19.04 11.58
N ASP A 46 -0.14 19.46 11.20
CA ASP A 46 -1.25 19.58 12.14
C ASP A 46 -1.48 18.21 12.79
N SER A 47 -1.24 18.12 14.10
CA SER A 47 -1.46 16.91 14.90
C SER A 47 -2.94 16.56 15.02
N SER A 48 -3.83 17.27 14.32
CA SER A 48 -5.25 16.97 14.19
C SER A 48 -5.57 15.92 13.12
N PHE A 49 -4.61 15.48 12.30
CA PHE A 49 -4.89 14.57 11.16
C PHE A 49 -4.64 13.08 11.46
N VAL A 50 -4.43 12.70 12.73
CA VAL A 50 -4.43 11.29 13.14
C VAL A 50 -5.53 11.11 14.16
N SER A 51 -6.41 10.13 13.90
CA SER A 51 -7.62 9.78 14.67
C SER A 51 -8.84 10.71 14.49
N THR A 52 -9.67 10.42 13.49
CA THR A 52 -11.12 10.13 13.69
C THR A 52 -11.74 9.60 12.39
N MET A 53 -11.76 8.28 12.24
CA MET A 53 -12.83 7.63 11.48
C MET A 53 -13.94 7.37 12.50
N ASP A 54 -15.04 8.09 12.36
CA ASP A 54 -16.27 7.79 13.10
C ASP A 54 -16.81 6.45 12.59
N ASP A 55 -16.87 5.46 13.47
CA ASP A 55 -17.45 4.11 13.26
C ASP A 55 -18.97 4.11 13.00
N ASN A 56 -19.57 5.24 12.61
CA ASN A 56 -21.03 5.41 12.55
C ASN A 56 -21.57 5.83 11.17
N TYR A 57 -20.93 5.38 10.08
CA TYR A 57 -21.51 5.47 8.73
C TYR A 57 -21.51 4.13 7.96
N TYR A 58 -21.54 3.01 8.67
CA TYR A 58 -21.67 1.67 8.06
C TYR A 58 -23.11 1.28 7.69
N SER A 59 -24.07 2.20 7.80
CA SER A 59 -25.49 1.88 7.54
C SER A 59 -26.08 2.78 6.45
N SER A 60 -25.65 2.55 5.21
CA SER A 60 -26.47 2.75 4.01
C SER A 60 -25.67 2.40 2.74
N GLY A 61 -25.66 1.11 2.36
CA GLY A 61 -25.29 0.74 0.98
C GLY A 61 -24.75 -0.65 0.72
N PHE A 62 -24.27 -1.38 1.73
CA PHE A 62 -23.81 -2.76 1.55
C PHE A 62 -24.75 -3.71 2.27
N ASN A 63 -25.64 -4.35 1.52
CA ASN A 63 -26.43 -5.46 2.04
C ASN A 63 -25.50 -6.64 2.34
N ASP A 64 -25.44 -7.01 3.62
CA ASP A 64 -25.03 -8.34 4.07
C ASP A 64 -26.00 -9.39 3.51
N ASP A 65 -25.67 -9.97 2.36
CA ASP A 65 -26.31 -11.20 1.85
C ASP A 65 -25.59 -12.43 2.44
N TYR A 66 -25.66 -12.62 3.77
CA TYR A 66 -25.48 -13.95 4.35
C TYR A 66 -26.83 -14.68 4.29
N MET A 67 -26.87 -15.76 3.50
CA MET A 67 -27.97 -16.74 3.30
C MET A 67 -28.84 -16.57 2.05
N GLN A 68 -28.27 -16.85 0.87
CA GLN A 68 -28.84 -17.81 -0.11
C GLN A 68 -27.81 -18.09 -1.23
N GLY A 69 -27.52 -19.37 -1.47
CA GLY A 69 -26.45 -19.86 -2.34
C GLY A 69 -26.65 -19.63 -3.84
N VAL A 70 -26.67 -18.37 -4.26
CA VAL A 70 -26.49 -17.93 -5.64
C VAL A 70 -25.38 -16.88 -5.61
N GLU A 71 -24.14 -17.28 -5.87
CA GLU A 71 -23.05 -16.31 -6.07
C GLU A 71 -23.43 -15.39 -7.24
N LYS A 72 -23.68 -14.11 -6.96
CA LYS A 72 -23.77 -13.10 -8.02
C LYS A 72 -22.45 -13.16 -8.82
N PRO A 73 -22.49 -13.07 -10.16
CA PRO A 73 -21.26 -13.08 -10.95
C PRO A 73 -20.34 -11.97 -10.45
N LYS A 74 -19.15 -12.34 -9.97
CA LYS A 74 -18.17 -11.38 -9.46
C LYS A 74 -17.78 -10.46 -10.62
N ALA A 75 -17.89 -9.14 -10.42
CA ALA A 75 -17.41 -8.16 -11.38
C ALA A 75 -15.96 -8.46 -11.78
N PRO A 76 -15.52 -8.21 -13.02
CA PRO A 76 -14.15 -8.46 -13.40
C PRO A 76 -13.20 -7.68 -12.48
N TYR A 77 -12.04 -8.27 -12.30
CA TYR A 77 -10.92 -7.75 -11.55
C TYR A 77 -10.51 -6.31 -11.95
N VAL A 78 -10.54 -6.04 -13.25
CA VAL A 78 -10.43 -4.72 -13.85
C VAL A 78 -11.59 -4.54 -14.83
N GLY A 79 -12.42 -3.51 -14.65
CA GLY A 79 -13.59 -3.20 -15.47
C GLY A 79 -13.24 -2.64 -16.84
N ASP A 80 -14.26 -2.40 -17.66
CA ASP A 80 -14.10 -1.62 -18.89
C ASP A 80 -14.01 -0.12 -18.57
N LYS A 81 -13.60 0.68 -19.56
CA LYS A 81 -13.59 2.13 -19.43
C LYS A 81 -15.02 2.64 -19.58
N GLU A 82 -15.46 3.47 -18.64
CA GLU A 82 -16.83 3.96 -18.55
C GLU A 82 -16.87 5.49 -18.46
N PRO A 83 -17.93 6.13 -18.99
CA PRO A 83 -18.11 7.58 -18.81
C PRO A 83 -18.45 7.91 -17.35
N LEU A 84 -18.08 9.11 -16.89
CA LEU A 84 -18.39 9.58 -15.53
C LEU A 84 -19.91 9.65 -15.25
N SER A 85 -20.76 9.69 -16.29
CA SER A 85 -22.20 9.59 -16.14
C SER A 85 -22.66 8.27 -15.51
N ALA A 86 -21.89 7.18 -15.69
CA ALA A 86 -22.18 5.91 -15.02
C ALA A 86 -22.00 6.04 -13.50
N LEU A 87 -20.95 6.74 -13.06
CA LEU A 87 -20.75 7.07 -11.65
C LEU A 87 -21.84 8.02 -11.14
N ALA A 88 -22.20 9.05 -11.90
CA ALA A 88 -23.27 9.97 -11.51
C ALA A 88 -24.61 9.26 -11.29
N ALA A 89 -24.95 8.27 -12.12
CA ALA A 89 -26.17 7.48 -11.98
C ALA A 89 -26.22 6.67 -10.68
N GLU A 90 -25.07 6.19 -10.17
CA GLU A 90 -25.01 5.48 -8.86
C GLU A 90 -25.40 6.39 -7.69
N TYR A 91 -25.21 7.70 -7.82
CA TYR A 91 -25.44 8.69 -6.76
C TYR A 91 -26.62 9.63 -7.05
N GLU A 92 -27.48 9.31 -8.03
CA GLU A 92 -28.60 10.17 -8.45
C GLU A 92 -29.56 10.49 -7.30
N THR A 93 -29.79 9.53 -6.39
CA THR A 93 -30.59 9.71 -5.16
C THR A 93 -29.74 9.91 -3.90
N GLY A 94 -28.42 10.09 -4.07
CA GLY A 94 -27.45 10.22 -2.99
C GLY A 94 -27.30 11.64 -2.45
N SER A 95 -26.22 11.87 -1.70
CA SER A 95 -25.89 13.18 -1.12
C SER A 95 -25.69 14.24 -2.22
N PRO A 96 -26.34 15.43 -2.13
CA PRO A 96 -26.10 16.54 -3.06
C PRO A 96 -24.63 16.97 -3.13
N ILE A 97 -23.89 16.85 -2.01
CA ILE A 97 -22.44 17.13 -1.96
C ILE A 97 -21.68 16.16 -2.86
N ILE A 98 -22.01 14.87 -2.80
CA ILE A 98 -21.37 13.86 -3.64
C ILE A 98 -21.71 14.09 -5.12
N GLN A 99 -22.97 14.41 -5.43
CA GLN A 99 -23.39 14.72 -6.79
C GLN A 99 -22.63 15.92 -7.38
N GLU A 100 -22.48 17.01 -6.62
CA GLU A 100 -21.72 18.18 -7.08
C GLU A 100 -20.23 17.84 -7.25
N LYS A 101 -19.63 17.05 -6.34
CA LYS A 101 -18.25 16.59 -6.52
C LYS A 101 -18.06 15.72 -7.76
N ILE A 102 -19.02 14.84 -8.10
CA ILE A 102 -18.98 14.04 -9.32
C ILE A 102 -19.09 14.93 -10.56
N LYS A 103 -19.91 15.98 -10.50
CA LYS A 103 -20.00 16.99 -11.57
C LYS A 103 -18.67 17.72 -11.77
N LEU A 104 -18.05 18.21 -10.70
CA LEU A 104 -16.71 18.83 -10.73
C LEU A 104 -15.63 17.87 -11.23
N LEU A 105 -15.74 16.58 -10.89
CA LEU A 105 -14.85 15.54 -11.40
C LEU A 105 -14.99 15.41 -12.93
N GLY A 106 -16.22 15.45 -13.45
CA GLY A 106 -16.50 15.40 -14.90
C GLY A 106 -15.98 16.61 -15.69
N GLU A 107 -15.62 17.71 -15.04
CA GLU A 107 -14.96 18.86 -15.70
C GLU A 107 -13.47 18.61 -15.99
N LYS A 108 -12.86 17.62 -15.32
CA LYS A 108 -11.41 17.32 -15.40
C LYS A 108 -11.10 15.92 -15.93
N TYR A 109 -12.06 15.00 -15.85
CA TYR A 109 -11.86 13.59 -16.20
C TYR A 109 -12.95 13.11 -17.16
N ALA A 110 -12.52 12.44 -18.22
CA ALA A 110 -13.39 11.95 -19.30
C ALA A 110 -14.01 10.59 -18.98
N ALA A 111 -13.29 9.74 -18.24
CA ALA A 111 -13.71 8.38 -17.94
C ALA A 111 -13.19 7.87 -16.60
N LEU A 112 -13.78 6.78 -16.12
CA LEU A 112 -13.26 5.96 -15.05
C LEU A 112 -13.14 4.50 -15.49
N ARG A 113 -12.38 3.70 -14.75
CA ARG A 113 -12.38 2.25 -14.87
C ARG A 113 -12.42 1.64 -13.48
N ARG A 114 -13.43 0.80 -13.24
CA ARG A 114 -13.63 0.17 -11.93
C ARG A 114 -12.66 -0.96 -11.67
N THR A 115 -12.34 -1.21 -10.41
CA THR A 115 -11.70 -2.46 -9.99
C THR A 115 -12.61 -3.26 -9.07
N ARG A 116 -12.34 -4.56 -8.90
CA ARG A 116 -13.11 -5.38 -7.97
C ARG A 116 -12.84 -4.93 -6.53
N GLY A 117 -13.90 -4.79 -5.73
CA GLY A 117 -13.80 -4.57 -4.29
C GLY A 117 -13.48 -5.87 -3.54
N ASP A 118 -12.21 -6.24 -3.52
CA ASP A 118 -11.70 -7.47 -2.86
C ASP A 118 -10.53 -7.18 -1.91
N GLY A 119 -10.41 -5.93 -1.45
CA GLY A 119 -9.30 -5.45 -0.62
C GLY A 119 -8.00 -5.17 -1.37
N ASN A 120 -7.90 -5.52 -2.66
CA ASN A 120 -6.70 -5.29 -3.47
C ASN A 120 -6.86 -4.11 -4.46
N CYS A 121 -7.97 -3.37 -4.37
CA CYS A 121 -8.34 -2.35 -5.36
C CYS A 121 -7.26 -1.28 -5.60
N PHE A 122 -6.53 -0.83 -4.56
CA PHE A 122 -5.40 0.09 -4.73
C PHE A 122 -4.31 -0.49 -5.64
N TYR A 123 -3.76 -1.66 -5.28
CA TYR A 123 -2.70 -2.31 -6.06
C TYR A 123 -3.17 -2.68 -7.47
N ARG A 124 -4.42 -3.11 -7.63
CA ARG A 124 -5.03 -3.39 -8.94
C ARG A 124 -5.15 -2.14 -9.81
N CYS A 125 -5.57 -1.02 -9.21
CA CYS A 125 -5.64 0.27 -9.90
C CYS A 125 -4.24 0.72 -10.33
N PHE A 126 -3.27 0.65 -9.43
CA PHE A 126 -1.88 1.01 -9.72
C PHE A 126 -1.31 0.15 -10.85
N MET A 127 -1.45 -1.19 -10.74
CA MET A 127 -1.03 -2.15 -11.75
C MET A 127 -1.52 -1.77 -13.15
N PHE A 128 -2.84 -1.66 -13.32
CA PHE A 128 -3.41 -1.42 -14.64
C PHE A 128 -3.11 -0.01 -15.15
N SER A 129 -3.22 1.02 -14.29
CA SER A 129 -2.95 2.40 -14.69
C SER A 129 -1.50 2.61 -15.11
N TYR A 130 -0.55 2.00 -14.40
CA TYR A 130 0.87 2.07 -14.73
C TYR A 130 1.17 1.34 -16.06
N LEU A 131 0.74 0.07 -16.19
CA LEU A 131 0.98 -0.73 -17.40
C LEU A 131 0.30 -0.12 -18.65
N GLU A 132 -0.94 0.40 -18.51
CA GLU A 132 -1.63 1.07 -19.61
C GLU A 132 -0.89 2.33 -20.05
N GLN A 133 -0.32 3.10 -19.12
CA GLN A 133 0.48 4.28 -19.46
C GLN A 133 1.77 3.90 -20.19
N ILE A 134 2.50 2.87 -19.74
CA ILE A 134 3.67 2.36 -20.47
C ILE A 134 3.28 1.90 -21.87
N LEU A 135 2.19 1.14 -21.99
CA LEU A 135 1.69 0.64 -23.27
C LEU A 135 1.28 1.76 -24.24
N VAL A 136 0.71 2.85 -23.74
CA VAL A 136 0.29 3.98 -24.59
C VAL A 136 1.46 4.89 -24.94
N THR A 137 2.31 5.21 -23.97
CA THR A 137 3.42 6.17 -24.14
C THR A 137 4.67 5.54 -24.75
N GLN A 138 4.80 4.22 -24.67
CA GLN A 138 5.97 3.48 -25.12
C GLN A 138 7.27 3.98 -24.48
N ASN A 139 7.17 4.35 -23.20
CA ASN A 139 8.26 4.94 -22.44
C ASN A 139 9.29 3.89 -22.01
N LYS A 140 10.22 3.57 -22.92
CA LYS A 140 11.30 2.62 -22.67
C LYS A 140 12.21 3.04 -21.52
N ALA A 141 12.48 4.33 -21.37
CA ALA A 141 13.34 4.85 -20.30
C ALA A 141 12.74 4.58 -18.92
N GLU A 142 11.41 4.70 -18.78
CA GLU A 142 10.71 4.36 -17.55
C GLU A 142 10.75 2.86 -17.24
N VAL A 143 10.58 2.00 -18.25
CA VAL A 143 10.72 0.54 -18.07
C VAL A 143 12.13 0.19 -17.61
N GLU A 144 13.18 0.69 -18.29
CA GLU A 144 14.58 0.46 -17.91
C GLU A 144 14.86 0.95 -16.47
N ARG A 145 14.31 2.10 -16.09
CA ARG A 145 14.44 2.63 -14.73
C ARG A 145 13.78 1.72 -13.69
N VAL A 146 12.54 1.29 -13.94
CA VAL A 146 11.81 0.44 -12.99
C VAL A 146 12.41 -0.95 -12.87
N LEU A 147 12.98 -1.52 -13.95
CA LEU A 147 13.72 -2.78 -13.85
C LEU A 147 14.91 -2.70 -12.88
N VAL A 148 15.65 -1.58 -12.88
CA VAL A 148 16.71 -1.34 -11.89
C VAL A 148 16.14 -1.27 -10.47
N THR A 149 15.01 -0.58 -10.29
CA THR A 149 14.31 -0.50 -9.00
C THR A 149 13.84 -1.88 -8.52
N ILE A 150 13.34 -2.73 -9.42
CA ILE A 150 12.89 -4.10 -9.12
C ILE A 150 14.05 -4.93 -8.59
N GLU A 151 15.22 -4.89 -9.23
CA GLU A 151 16.41 -5.60 -8.75
C GLU A 151 16.88 -5.10 -7.39
N GLN A 152 16.90 -3.77 -7.18
CA GLN A 152 17.24 -3.21 -5.87
C GLN A 152 16.25 -3.66 -4.77
N CYS A 153 14.96 -3.80 -5.10
CA CYS A 153 13.98 -4.30 -4.16
C CYS A 153 14.20 -5.77 -3.81
N LYS A 154 14.62 -6.61 -4.76
CA LYS A 154 14.98 -8.01 -4.48
C LYS A 154 16.15 -8.07 -3.48
N GLU A 155 17.19 -7.27 -3.69
CA GLU A 155 18.32 -7.17 -2.75
C GLU A 155 17.87 -6.73 -1.35
N ASN A 156 16.96 -5.75 -1.28
CA ASN A 156 16.38 -5.30 -0.01
C ASN A 156 15.63 -6.43 0.70
N LEU A 157 14.77 -7.17 0.00
CA LEU A 157 14.06 -8.32 0.55
C LEU A 157 15.04 -9.39 1.08
N GLN A 158 16.11 -9.70 0.36
CA GLN A 158 17.15 -10.62 0.84
C GLN A 158 17.81 -10.12 2.12
N SER A 159 18.15 -8.82 2.19
CA SER A 159 18.75 -8.20 3.38
C SER A 159 17.82 -8.22 4.59
N LEU A 160 16.50 -8.19 4.36
CA LEU A 160 15.45 -8.31 5.37
C LEU A 160 15.17 -9.78 5.77
N GLY A 161 15.86 -10.74 5.16
CA GLY A 161 15.78 -12.16 5.50
C GLY A 161 14.72 -12.97 4.74
N TYR A 162 14.16 -12.42 3.66
CA TYR A 162 13.25 -13.18 2.79
C TYR A 162 14.05 -14.14 1.92
N ALA A 163 13.63 -15.40 1.88
CA ALA A 163 14.20 -16.37 0.95
C ALA A 163 13.67 -16.11 -0.47
N GLU A 164 14.53 -16.19 -1.48
CA GLU A 164 14.22 -15.82 -2.87
C GLU A 164 12.98 -16.53 -3.44
N PHE A 165 12.85 -17.83 -3.20
CA PHE A 165 11.70 -18.64 -3.62
C PHE A 165 10.34 -18.16 -3.08
N THR A 166 10.32 -17.23 -2.11
CA THR A 166 9.06 -16.69 -1.57
C THR A 166 8.48 -15.57 -2.42
N TYR A 167 9.28 -14.94 -3.29
CA TYR A 167 8.84 -13.80 -4.10
C TYR A 167 9.28 -13.84 -5.57
N GLU A 168 10.24 -14.69 -5.95
CA GLU A 168 10.84 -14.71 -7.28
C GLU A 168 9.81 -14.80 -8.42
N ASP A 169 8.81 -15.68 -8.28
CA ASP A 169 7.77 -15.89 -9.29
C ASP A 169 6.88 -14.65 -9.48
N PHE A 170 6.57 -13.92 -8.39
CA PHE A 170 5.77 -12.69 -8.47
C PHE A 170 6.53 -11.59 -9.21
N PHE A 171 7.83 -11.48 -8.95
CA PHE A 171 8.70 -10.50 -9.59
C PHE A 171 8.95 -10.83 -11.06
N ALA A 172 9.21 -12.09 -11.39
CA ALA A 172 9.39 -12.54 -12.77
C ALA A 172 8.12 -12.29 -13.59
N LEU A 173 6.95 -12.72 -13.08
CA LEU A 173 5.69 -12.56 -13.78
C LEU A 173 5.35 -11.09 -14.05
N PHE A 174 5.52 -10.19 -13.06
CA PHE A 174 5.26 -8.77 -13.30
C PHE A 174 6.27 -8.17 -14.30
N THR A 175 7.55 -8.56 -14.21
CA THR A 175 8.59 -8.12 -15.13
C THR A 175 8.25 -8.50 -16.58
N ASP A 176 7.83 -9.74 -16.81
CA ASP A 176 7.42 -10.22 -18.13
C ASP A 176 6.25 -9.40 -18.70
N VAL A 177 5.24 -9.10 -17.87
CA VAL A 177 4.10 -8.28 -18.31
C VAL A 177 4.52 -6.84 -18.62
N LEU A 178 5.41 -6.26 -17.80
CA LEU A 178 5.94 -4.91 -18.01
C LEU A 178 6.75 -4.80 -19.31
N GLU A 179 7.65 -5.74 -19.56
CA GLU A 179 8.46 -5.78 -20.78
C GLU A 179 7.58 -5.99 -22.02
N SER A 180 6.54 -6.82 -21.88
CA SER A 180 5.56 -7.06 -22.95
C SER A 180 4.72 -5.82 -23.30
N CYS A 181 4.73 -4.75 -22.50
CA CYS A 181 4.10 -3.48 -22.88
C CYS A 181 4.89 -2.70 -23.94
N LEU A 182 6.17 -3.03 -24.17
CA LEU A 182 7.01 -2.41 -25.20
C LEU A 182 6.99 -3.21 -26.52
N PRO A 183 7.14 -2.57 -27.69
CA PRO A 183 7.27 -3.24 -28.97
C PRO A 183 8.63 -3.90 -29.10
N GLY A 184 8.68 -4.96 -29.90
CA GLY A 184 9.93 -5.59 -30.33
C GLY A 184 10.20 -6.96 -29.72
N THR A 185 9.25 -7.49 -28.95
CA THR A 185 9.20 -8.90 -28.56
C THR A 185 8.09 -9.61 -29.35
N GLU A 186 8.15 -10.93 -29.45
CA GLU A 186 7.03 -11.72 -30.03
C GLU A 186 5.77 -11.64 -29.14
N ASP A 187 5.95 -11.26 -27.87
CA ASP A 187 4.92 -11.19 -26.82
C ASP A 187 4.37 -9.78 -26.58
N SER A 188 4.67 -8.80 -27.43
CA SER A 188 4.18 -7.42 -27.27
C SER A 188 2.64 -7.37 -27.19
N LEU A 189 2.12 -6.70 -26.15
CA LEU A 189 0.69 -6.67 -25.85
C LEU A 189 -0.05 -5.57 -26.60
N SER A 190 -1.29 -5.85 -26.98
CA SER A 190 -2.32 -4.86 -27.22
C SER A 190 -3.03 -4.45 -25.92
N LEU A 191 -3.79 -3.36 -25.95
CA LEU A 191 -4.58 -2.92 -24.79
C LEU A 191 -5.61 -3.99 -24.36
N ASN A 192 -6.18 -4.72 -25.31
CA ASN A 192 -7.13 -5.79 -25.02
C ASN A 192 -6.44 -6.97 -24.33
N GLU A 193 -5.26 -7.38 -24.80
CA GLU A 193 -4.49 -8.46 -24.16
C GLU A 193 -4.00 -8.06 -22.77
N LEU A 194 -3.60 -6.80 -22.55
CA LEU A 194 -3.31 -6.28 -21.21
C LEU A 194 -4.55 -6.38 -20.30
N LEU A 195 -5.73 -6.01 -20.80
CA LEU A 195 -6.97 -6.11 -20.05
C LEU A 195 -7.35 -7.57 -19.74
N GLU A 196 -7.16 -8.49 -20.67
CA GLU A 196 -7.37 -9.92 -20.45
C GLU A 196 -6.41 -10.48 -19.41
N LYS A 197 -5.11 -10.17 -19.50
CA LYS A 197 -4.10 -10.58 -18.52
C LYS A 197 -4.40 -10.04 -17.13
N THR A 198 -4.81 -8.77 -17.00
CA THR A 198 -5.15 -8.17 -15.69
C THR A 198 -6.50 -8.60 -15.15
N ARG A 199 -7.30 -9.33 -15.95
CA ARG A 199 -8.51 -10.06 -15.54
C ARG A 199 -8.27 -11.53 -15.24
N ASP A 200 -7.16 -12.10 -15.68
CA ASP A 200 -6.74 -13.43 -15.29
C ASP A 200 -6.36 -13.45 -13.80
N GLN A 201 -6.86 -14.43 -13.07
CA GLN A 201 -6.67 -14.50 -11.63
C GLN A 201 -5.21 -14.67 -11.26
N MET A 202 -4.51 -15.59 -11.92
CA MET A 202 -3.11 -15.89 -11.60
C MET A 202 -2.25 -14.66 -11.86
N ILE A 203 -2.32 -14.10 -13.07
CA ILE A 203 -1.50 -12.95 -13.44
C ILE A 203 -1.79 -11.76 -12.53
N SER A 204 -3.08 -11.47 -12.31
CA SER A 204 -3.44 -10.28 -11.59
C SER A 204 -3.17 -10.39 -10.08
N ASP A 205 -3.37 -11.55 -9.46
CA ASP A 205 -3.06 -11.75 -8.04
C ASP A 205 -1.54 -11.80 -7.80
N CYS A 206 -0.77 -12.40 -8.73
CA CYS A 206 0.70 -12.38 -8.67
C CYS A 206 1.25 -10.94 -8.78
N ALA A 207 0.70 -10.12 -9.68
CA ALA A 207 1.08 -8.71 -9.78
C ALA A 207 0.72 -7.90 -8.53
N VAL A 208 -0.42 -8.18 -7.88
CA VAL A 208 -0.76 -7.57 -6.58
C VAL A 208 0.25 -7.99 -5.51
N MET A 209 0.61 -9.27 -5.42
CA MET A 209 1.63 -9.74 -4.48
C MET A 209 2.99 -9.09 -4.70
N PHE A 210 3.41 -8.92 -5.96
CA PHE A 210 4.60 -8.16 -6.32
C PHE A 210 4.60 -6.75 -5.70
N PHE A 211 3.51 -5.98 -5.87
CA PHE A 211 3.42 -4.66 -5.27
C PHE A 211 3.36 -4.69 -3.75
N ARG A 212 2.67 -5.66 -3.15
CA ARG A 212 2.65 -5.83 -1.68
C ARG A 212 4.05 -6.09 -1.11
N PHE A 213 4.86 -6.92 -1.78
CA PHE A 213 6.25 -7.15 -1.38
C PHE A 213 7.12 -5.90 -1.53
N ILE A 214 6.96 -5.14 -2.62
CA ILE A 214 7.68 -3.86 -2.80
C ILE A 214 7.32 -2.87 -1.70
N THR A 215 6.04 -2.69 -1.41
CA THR A 215 5.56 -1.82 -0.33
C THR A 215 6.15 -2.26 1.01
N SER A 216 6.09 -3.57 1.31
CA SER A 216 6.62 -4.13 2.56
C SER A 216 8.13 -3.93 2.69
N ALA A 217 8.89 -4.19 1.62
CA ALA A 217 10.34 -4.00 1.61
C ALA A 217 10.72 -2.54 1.87
N GLU A 218 10.10 -1.61 1.16
CA GLU A 218 10.32 -0.18 1.32
C GLU A 218 10.02 0.31 2.75
N MET A 219 8.88 -0.12 3.30
CA MET A 219 8.50 0.24 4.66
C MET A 219 9.52 -0.26 5.68
N GLN A 220 9.97 -1.52 5.55
CA GLN A 220 10.92 -2.14 6.45
C GLN A 220 12.34 -1.56 6.30
N THR A 221 12.80 -1.31 5.09
CA THR A 221 14.12 -0.70 4.82
C THR A 221 14.21 0.72 5.37
N ARG A 222 13.11 1.48 5.36
CA ARG A 222 13.05 2.83 5.92
C ARG A 222 12.17 2.90 7.17
N ALA A 223 12.25 1.90 8.04
CA ALA A 223 11.37 1.77 9.20
C ALA A 223 11.32 3.04 10.08
N GLU A 224 12.46 3.72 10.31
CA GLU A 224 12.49 4.95 11.11
C GLU A 224 11.61 6.07 10.54
N PHE A 225 11.48 6.15 9.22
CA PHE A 225 10.60 7.12 8.56
C PHE A 225 9.13 6.73 8.71
N TYR A 226 8.80 5.45 8.56
CA TYR A 226 7.39 5.01 8.56
C TYR A 226 6.82 4.76 9.96
N GLN A 227 7.66 4.42 10.94
CA GLN A 227 7.25 4.01 12.29
C GLN A 227 6.38 5.04 13.01
N PRO A 228 6.64 6.36 12.91
CA PRO A 228 5.81 7.38 13.57
C PRO A 228 4.37 7.48 13.04
N PHE A 229 4.09 6.94 11.85
CA PHE A 229 2.73 6.93 11.29
C PHE A 229 1.88 5.76 11.80
N LEU A 230 2.49 4.79 12.50
CA LEU A 230 1.78 3.67 13.10
C LEU A 230 1.50 3.95 14.57
N SER A 231 0.26 3.72 15.01
CA SER A 231 -0.14 3.94 16.41
C SER A 231 0.47 2.89 17.35
N ASP A 232 0.23 1.60 17.08
CA ASP A 232 0.48 0.52 18.05
C ASP A 232 1.35 -0.62 17.50
N ASN A 233 1.62 -0.65 16.19
CA ASN A 233 2.38 -1.73 15.55
C ASN A 233 3.81 -1.29 15.25
N ILE A 234 4.77 -2.19 15.49
CA ILE A 234 6.10 -2.05 14.89
C ILE A 234 6.00 -2.29 13.37
N ILE A 235 6.85 -1.62 12.58
CA ILE A 235 6.81 -1.70 11.11
C ILE A 235 6.76 -3.14 10.59
N VAL A 236 7.60 -4.03 11.12
CA VAL A 236 7.66 -5.43 10.69
C VAL A 236 6.32 -6.13 10.91
N GLN A 237 5.68 -5.94 12.06
CA GLN A 237 4.40 -6.55 12.38
C GLN A 237 3.31 -6.02 11.46
N PHE A 238 3.26 -4.70 11.26
CA PHE A 238 2.31 -4.08 10.33
C PHE A 238 2.46 -4.60 8.90
N CYS A 239 3.70 -4.75 8.42
CA CYS A 239 3.95 -5.30 7.09
C CYS A 239 3.39 -6.72 6.96
N LYS A 240 3.61 -7.56 7.97
CA LYS A 240 3.16 -8.96 7.97
C LYS A 240 1.65 -9.14 8.08
N THR A 241 0.93 -8.20 8.69
CA THR A 241 -0.52 -8.32 8.91
C THR A 241 -1.38 -7.46 8.00
N SER A 242 -0.85 -6.38 7.47
CA SER A 242 -1.65 -5.32 6.83
C SER A 242 -1.07 -4.83 5.50
N VAL A 243 0.09 -5.34 5.07
CA VAL A 243 0.69 -5.01 3.76
C VAL A 243 0.80 -6.26 2.90
N GLU A 244 1.49 -7.29 3.38
CA GLU A 244 1.77 -8.52 2.64
C GLU A 244 0.55 -9.40 2.36
N PRO A 245 -0.43 -9.56 3.27
CA PRO A 245 -1.56 -10.45 3.00
C PRO A 245 -2.49 -9.92 1.90
N MET A 246 -2.96 -10.82 1.03
CA MET A 246 -3.98 -10.52 0.02
C MET A 246 -5.30 -10.13 0.70
N GLY A 247 -6.00 -9.16 0.12
CA GLY A 247 -7.29 -8.69 0.61
C GLY A 247 -7.21 -7.66 1.74
N GLU A 248 -6.02 -7.32 2.23
CA GLU A 248 -5.84 -6.21 3.17
C GLU A 248 -5.91 -4.87 2.44
N GLU A 249 -6.81 -3.99 2.90
CA GLU A 249 -7.02 -2.67 2.33
C GLU A 249 -5.77 -1.79 2.43
N SER A 250 -5.66 -0.84 1.50
CA SER A 250 -4.54 0.10 1.46
C SER A 250 -4.99 1.51 1.83
N ASP A 251 -4.19 2.15 2.67
CA ASP A 251 -4.35 3.55 3.08
C ASP A 251 -3.19 4.41 2.54
N ASN A 252 -3.09 5.63 3.06
CA ASN A 252 -2.07 6.58 2.65
C ASN A 252 -0.63 6.06 2.87
N ILE A 253 -0.36 5.25 3.90
CA ILE A 253 1.00 4.76 4.18
C ILE A 253 1.48 3.80 3.09
N HIS A 254 0.57 2.94 2.58
CA HIS A 254 0.87 2.04 1.47
C HIS A 254 1.14 2.82 0.18
N MET A 255 0.39 3.89 -0.09
CA MET A 255 0.61 4.74 -1.26
C MET A 255 1.94 5.49 -1.21
N ILE A 256 2.28 6.05 -0.05
CA ILE A 256 3.56 6.73 0.17
C ILE A 256 4.70 5.73 -0.07
N ALA A 257 4.62 4.55 0.53
CA ALA A 257 5.63 3.51 0.37
C ALA A 257 5.74 3.05 -1.08
N LEU A 258 4.65 2.66 -1.73
CA LEU A 258 4.70 2.21 -3.12
C LEU A 258 5.23 3.30 -4.06
N SER A 259 4.79 4.55 -3.89
CA SER A 259 5.27 5.69 -4.68
C SER A 259 6.76 5.95 -4.48
N ASN A 260 7.24 5.90 -3.24
CA ASN A 260 8.66 6.06 -2.93
C ASN A 260 9.50 4.92 -3.50
N ALA A 261 9.04 3.67 -3.33
CA ALA A 261 9.75 2.48 -3.78
C ALA A 261 9.90 2.48 -5.30
N LEU A 262 8.81 2.71 -6.03
CA LEU A 262 8.80 2.64 -7.49
C LEU A 262 9.24 3.94 -8.16
N GLY A 263 9.26 5.07 -7.46
CA GLY A 263 9.52 6.37 -8.07
C GLY A 263 8.37 6.87 -8.95
N VAL A 264 7.15 6.37 -8.74
CA VAL A 264 5.95 6.70 -9.54
C VAL A 264 4.99 7.55 -8.71
N PRO A 265 4.65 8.78 -9.13
CA PRO A 265 3.65 9.59 -8.43
C PRO A 265 2.25 9.00 -8.51
N ILE A 266 1.48 9.19 -7.45
CA ILE A 266 0.08 8.78 -7.35
C ILE A 266 -0.77 10.01 -6.99
N ARG A 267 -1.87 10.21 -7.70
CA ARG A 267 -2.89 11.21 -7.40
C ARG A 267 -4.17 10.52 -7.00
N VAL A 268 -4.77 10.95 -5.90
CA VAL A 268 -6.06 10.42 -5.42
C VAL A 268 -7.07 11.55 -5.28
N LEU A 269 -8.22 11.41 -5.93
CA LEU A 269 -9.36 12.31 -5.81
C LEU A 269 -10.44 11.66 -4.95
N TYR A 270 -10.94 12.38 -3.95
CA TYR A 270 -11.84 11.83 -2.95
C TYR A 270 -13.29 12.26 -3.21
N ILE A 271 -14.16 11.28 -3.41
CA ILE A 271 -15.61 11.46 -3.40
C ILE A 271 -16.14 10.95 -2.07
N ASP A 272 -16.27 11.87 -1.12
CA ASP A 272 -16.86 11.64 0.19
C ASP A 272 -17.90 12.73 0.51
N SER A 273 -18.67 12.49 1.58
CA SER A 273 -19.66 13.44 2.08
C SER A 273 -19.05 14.64 2.80
N LYS A 274 -17.71 14.74 2.92
CA LYS A 274 -17.04 15.82 3.63
C LYS A 274 -16.96 17.05 2.74
N ALA A 275 -17.36 18.21 3.24
CA ALA A 275 -17.15 19.48 2.58
C ALA A 275 -16.72 20.51 3.62
N SER A 276 -15.58 21.18 3.38
CA SER A 276 -15.15 22.31 4.21
C SER A 276 -16.14 23.47 4.14
N ASP A 277 -16.82 23.60 3.00
CA ASP A 277 -17.93 24.51 2.76
C ASP A 277 -19.09 23.74 2.09
N PRO A 278 -20.19 23.47 2.82
CA PRO A 278 -21.35 22.77 2.25
C PRO A 278 -22.06 23.53 1.11
N GLU A 279 -21.93 24.86 1.06
CA GLU A 279 -22.54 25.69 0.01
C GLU A 279 -21.70 25.68 -1.28
N ASN A 280 -20.40 25.39 -1.15
CA ASN A 280 -19.46 25.29 -2.27
C ASN A 280 -18.55 24.06 -2.14
N PRO A 281 -19.08 22.84 -2.38
CA PRO A 281 -18.28 21.62 -2.35
C PRO A 281 -17.08 21.71 -3.29
N SER A 282 -15.92 21.27 -2.81
CA SER A 282 -14.72 21.14 -3.64
C SER A 282 -14.24 19.70 -3.69
N LEU A 283 -13.54 19.36 -4.77
CA LEU A 283 -12.97 18.03 -4.95
C LEU A 283 -11.62 17.97 -4.23
N THR A 284 -11.56 17.20 -3.15
CA THR A 284 -10.32 16.96 -2.41
C THR A 284 -9.38 16.11 -3.27
N GLN A 285 -8.12 16.54 -3.38
CA GLN A 285 -7.07 15.86 -4.11
C GLN A 285 -5.83 15.73 -3.22
N HIS A 286 -5.25 14.54 -3.17
CA HIS A 286 -3.94 14.28 -2.57
C HIS A 286 -2.98 13.73 -3.62
N ASP A 287 -1.78 14.32 -3.68
CA ASP A 287 -0.71 13.84 -4.54
C ASP A 287 0.40 13.23 -3.66
N PHE A 288 0.77 11.99 -3.95
CA PHE A 288 1.87 11.26 -3.34
C PHE A 288 3.02 11.26 -4.32
N TYR A 289 4.04 12.07 -4.05
CA TYR A 289 5.24 12.14 -4.87
C TYR A 289 6.39 11.35 -4.22
N PRO A 290 7.23 10.69 -5.04
CA PRO A 290 8.44 10.05 -4.54
C PRO A 290 9.33 11.03 -3.78
N SER A 291 9.68 10.66 -2.56
CA SER A 291 10.64 11.37 -1.73
C SER A 291 12.04 10.84 -2.02
N PHE A 292 12.74 11.45 -2.97
CA PHE A 292 14.13 11.10 -3.25
C PHE A 292 15.04 11.50 -2.07
N ASN A 293 15.62 10.52 -1.38
CA ASN A 293 16.72 10.79 -0.46
C ASN A 293 17.99 11.10 -1.29
N ASN A 294 18.53 12.31 -1.13
CA ASN A 294 19.80 12.75 -1.72
C ASN A 294 21.04 12.03 -1.13
N ASN A 295 20.99 10.72 -0.89
CA ASN A 295 22.09 9.99 -0.24
C ASN A 295 23.14 9.42 -1.22
N LEU A 296 23.11 9.80 -2.50
CA LEU A 296 24.16 9.47 -3.48
C LEU A 296 25.17 10.62 -3.72
N GLN A 297 25.04 11.76 -3.02
CA GLN A 297 26.04 12.83 -3.02
C GLN A 297 26.18 13.45 -1.62
N ASN A 298 26.86 12.79 -0.69
CA ASN A 298 27.50 13.49 0.43
C ASN A 298 28.58 12.63 1.10
N ASN A 299 29.69 12.41 0.38
CA ASN A 299 30.96 12.19 1.05
C ASN A 299 31.55 13.55 1.43
N GLY A 300 31.34 13.94 2.69
CA GLY A 300 32.15 14.95 3.37
C GLY A 300 31.48 16.30 3.56
N SER A 301 30.79 16.48 4.68
CA SER A 301 31.08 17.53 5.68
C SER A 301 29.92 17.66 6.67
N HIS A 302 30.25 17.73 7.96
CA HIS A 302 29.30 18.02 9.02
C HIS A 302 28.68 19.40 8.82
N GLY A 303 27.39 19.43 8.52
CA GLY A 303 26.56 20.62 8.56
C GLY A 303 25.14 20.21 8.96
N THR A 304 24.68 20.70 10.10
CA THR A 304 23.28 20.65 10.51
C THR A 304 22.45 21.47 9.52
N GLU A 305 21.84 20.80 8.55
CA GLU A 305 20.82 21.40 7.69
C GLU A 305 19.47 20.85 8.10
N THR A 306 18.66 21.74 8.67
CA THR A 306 17.22 21.55 8.84
C THR A 306 16.62 21.20 7.49
N ALA A 307 15.96 20.04 7.43
CA ALA A 307 15.18 19.61 6.27
C ALA A 307 14.05 20.62 6.03
N ASN A 308 14.35 21.66 5.25
CA ASN A 308 13.34 22.47 4.62
C ASN A 308 12.61 21.56 3.64
N VAL A 309 11.45 21.05 4.04
CA VAL A 309 10.43 20.55 3.13
C VAL A 309 9.96 21.76 2.32
N SER A 310 10.76 22.12 1.33
CA SER A 310 10.31 22.99 0.26
C SER A 310 9.23 22.21 -0.48
N THR A 311 8.02 22.74 -0.44
CA THR A 311 6.95 22.46 -1.40
C THR A 311 7.45 22.92 -2.78
N ASP A 312 8.36 22.13 -3.35
CA ASP A 312 9.00 22.46 -4.60
C ASP A 312 8.02 22.16 -5.73
N LEU A 313 7.17 23.15 -6.00
CA LEU A 313 6.22 23.17 -7.12
C LEU A 313 6.90 22.87 -8.47
N SER A 314 8.22 23.09 -8.58
CA SER A 314 9.00 22.75 -9.79
C SER A 314 9.12 21.24 -10.03
N LYS A 315 8.93 20.39 -9.00
CA LYS A 315 8.94 18.93 -9.16
C LYS A 315 7.64 18.37 -9.72
N LYS A 316 6.52 19.10 -9.63
CA LYS A 316 5.24 18.65 -10.20
C LYS A 316 5.24 18.63 -11.73
N GLU A 317 6.09 19.43 -12.36
CA GLU A 317 6.16 19.60 -13.82
C GLU A 317 7.07 18.58 -14.53
N ASN A 318 7.75 17.70 -13.78
CA ASN A 318 8.83 16.87 -14.31
C ASN A 318 8.50 15.37 -14.36
N TYR A 319 7.24 15.00 -14.16
CA TYR A 319 6.78 13.61 -14.26
C TYR A 319 5.91 13.43 -15.49
N ASP A 320 6.38 12.60 -16.42
CA ASP A 320 5.63 12.23 -17.63
C ASP A 320 4.53 11.19 -17.35
N LEU A 321 4.57 10.55 -16.17
CA LEU A 321 3.66 9.49 -15.75
C LEU A 321 3.12 9.78 -14.33
N ILE A 322 1.80 9.71 -14.17
CA ILE A 322 1.13 9.79 -12.87
C ILE A 322 -0.06 8.84 -12.81
N VAL A 323 -0.12 7.99 -11.80
CA VAL A 323 -1.27 7.11 -11.56
C VAL A 323 -2.38 7.93 -10.92
N THR A 324 -3.52 8.10 -11.59
CA THR A 324 -4.62 8.92 -11.08
C THR A 324 -5.83 8.07 -10.70
N LEU A 325 -6.20 8.14 -9.42
CA LEU A 325 -7.18 7.28 -8.79
C LEU A 325 -8.36 8.09 -8.25
N LEU A 326 -9.54 7.47 -8.27
CA LEU A 326 -10.71 7.89 -7.53
C LEU A 326 -10.78 7.09 -6.24
N TYR A 327 -10.90 7.75 -5.10
CA TYR A 327 -11.27 7.12 -3.83
C TYR A 327 -12.73 7.40 -3.50
N ARG A 328 -13.43 6.31 -3.19
CA ARG A 328 -14.73 6.28 -2.50
C ARG A 328 -14.51 5.52 -1.19
N PRO A 329 -15.31 5.73 -0.13
CA PRO A 329 -15.08 5.04 1.15
C PRO A 329 -14.87 3.52 0.96
N GLY A 330 -13.65 3.05 1.26
CA GLY A 330 -13.22 1.65 1.13
C GLY A 330 -12.87 1.16 -0.30
N HIS A 331 -12.80 2.04 -1.32
CA HIS A 331 -12.62 1.59 -2.70
C HIS A 331 -11.83 2.56 -3.59
N TYR A 332 -10.99 2.00 -4.46
CA TYR A 332 -10.24 2.73 -5.48
C TYR A 332 -10.65 2.33 -6.90
N ASP A 333 -10.77 3.33 -7.77
CA ASP A 333 -10.95 3.17 -9.22
C ASP A 333 -9.92 4.02 -9.98
N ILE A 334 -9.74 3.76 -11.27
CA ILE A 334 -8.81 4.52 -12.12
C ILE A 334 -9.57 5.68 -12.78
N LEU A 335 -8.95 6.86 -12.84
CA LEU A 335 -9.48 8.04 -13.54
C LEU A 335 -8.65 8.37 -14.79
N TYR A 336 -9.35 8.81 -15.84
CA TYR A 336 -8.75 9.22 -17.11
C TYR A 336 -8.96 10.72 -17.32
N PRO A 337 -7.89 11.54 -17.36
CA PRO A 337 -8.01 12.97 -17.62
C PRO A 337 -8.58 13.23 -19.03
N ILE A 338 -9.18 14.41 -19.23
CA ILE A 338 -9.70 14.89 -20.53
C ILE A 338 -8.57 15.14 -21.53
#